data_AF-A0A0S9K8J4-F1
#
_entry.id   AF-A0A0S9K8J4-F1
#
_cell.length_a   1.000
_cell.length_b   1.000
_cell.length_c   1.000
_cell.angle_alpha   90.00
_cell.angle_beta   90.00
_cell.angle_gamma   90.00
#
_symmetry.space_group_name_H-M   'P 1'
#
loop_
_entity.id
_entity.type
_entity.pdbx_description
1 polymer ?
#
loop_
_entity_poly.entity_id
_entity_poly.type
_entity_poly.pdbx_seq_one_letter_code
_entity_poly.pdbx_strand_id
1 'polypeptide(L)'
;MAASSAASAVLEDRGPCSAGHDGSDMIRDVLSRVGDKWSLLIVGSLQDGPQRFTVLQRNIAGISHRMLTHTLRALERDGLVSRTSYPEIPPRVEYEATDLGRTLIEPVLGLVTWAADHHDDILASREAYDDRD
;
A
#
# COMPACT_ATOMS: atom_id res chain seq x y z
N MET A 1 -36.28 -13.80 -43.73
CA MET A 1 -35.27 -12.74 -43.63
C MET A 1 -34.42 -13.02 -42.40
N ALA A 2 -33.20 -13.47 -42.64
CA ALA A 2 -32.24 -13.98 -41.67
C ALA A 2 -31.42 -12.86 -40.98
N ALA A 3 -30.65 -13.31 -39.98
CA ALA A 3 -29.61 -12.63 -39.19
C ALA A 3 -30.15 -11.68 -38.09
N SER A 4 -29.63 -11.66 -36.85
CA SER A 4 -28.26 -11.97 -36.38
C SER A 4 -28.34 -12.26 -34.87
N SER A 5 -28.03 -13.48 -34.43
CA SER A 5 -26.73 -13.90 -33.89
C SER A 5 -26.53 -13.52 -32.41
N ALA A 6 -26.79 -14.51 -31.56
CA ALA A 6 -26.01 -14.69 -30.34
C ALA A 6 -24.53 -14.81 -30.72
N ALA A 7 -23.69 -13.93 -30.16
CA ALA A 7 -22.23 -14.03 -29.98
C ALA A 7 -21.59 -12.65 -30.13
N SER A 8 -21.27 -12.05 -28.99
CA SER A 8 -19.95 -11.49 -28.74
C SER A 8 -19.77 -11.63 -27.23
N ALA A 9 -19.37 -12.82 -26.81
CA ALA A 9 -17.95 -13.13 -26.63
C ALA A 9 -17.37 -12.26 -25.53
N VAL A 10 -17.35 -12.86 -24.33
CA VAL A 10 -16.17 -12.87 -23.48
C VAL A 10 -15.48 -11.50 -23.45
N LEU A 11 -15.98 -10.62 -22.57
CA LEU A 11 -15.06 -9.70 -21.89
C LEU A 11 -14.13 -10.61 -21.08
N GLU A 12 -13.11 -11.10 -21.79
CA GLU A 12 -11.93 -11.72 -21.23
C GLU A 12 -11.40 -10.65 -20.29
N ASP A 13 -11.62 -10.90 -19.00
CA ASP A 13 -10.93 -10.26 -17.90
C ASP A 13 -9.44 -10.27 -18.27
N ARG A 14 -8.96 -9.14 -18.81
CA ARG A 14 -7.56 -8.87 -19.12
C ARG A 14 -7.07 -7.73 -18.25
N GLY A 15 -7.59 -7.67 -17.02
CA GLY A 15 -6.90 -6.96 -15.97
C GLY A 15 -5.56 -7.65 -15.67
N PRO A 16 -4.55 -6.93 -15.14
CA PRO A 16 -3.27 -7.49 -14.73
C PRO A 16 -3.39 -8.61 -13.67
N CYS A 17 -4.60 -8.89 -13.19
CA CYS A 17 -4.93 -9.90 -12.18
C CYS A 17 -5.84 -11.03 -12.71
N SER A 18 -5.89 -11.27 -14.02
CA SER A 18 -6.64 -12.38 -14.62
C SER A 18 -5.87 -13.71 -14.45
N ALA A 19 -6.55 -14.69 -13.86
CA ALA A 19 -5.97 -15.78 -13.08
C ALA A 19 -5.29 -16.90 -13.88
N GLY A 20 -4.29 -17.56 -13.24
CA GLY A 20 -3.83 -18.88 -13.66
C GLY A 20 -2.45 -19.36 -13.18
N HIS A 21 -1.77 -18.67 -12.27
CA HIS A 21 -0.49 -19.12 -11.68
C HIS A 21 -0.47 -18.78 -10.19
N ASP A 22 0.11 -19.64 -9.35
CA ASP A 22 0.43 -19.37 -7.93
C ASP A 22 1.02 -17.95 -7.71
N GLY A 23 1.78 -17.46 -8.70
CA GLY A 23 2.33 -16.10 -8.72
C GLY A 23 1.31 -14.95 -8.84
N SER A 24 0.15 -15.12 -9.50
CA SER A 24 -0.83 -14.03 -9.67
C SER A 24 -1.59 -13.71 -8.39
N ASP A 25 -1.87 -14.73 -7.58
CA ASP A 25 -2.50 -14.56 -6.27
C ASP A 25 -1.52 -13.90 -5.29
N MET A 26 -0.25 -14.30 -5.34
CA MET A 26 0.81 -13.64 -4.57
C MET A 26 0.98 -12.17 -4.96
N ILE A 27 0.95 -11.83 -6.26
CA ILE A 27 1.02 -10.43 -6.70
C ILE A 27 -0.18 -9.63 -6.19
N ARG A 28 -1.39 -10.18 -6.27
CA ARG A 28 -2.60 -9.52 -5.75
C ARG A 28 -2.54 -9.33 -4.22
N ASP A 29 -2.07 -10.34 -3.49
CA ASP A 29 -1.88 -10.27 -2.04
C ASP A 29 -0.85 -9.20 -1.66
N VAL A 30 0.29 -9.17 -2.36
CA VAL A 30 1.33 -8.15 -2.17
C VAL A 30 0.76 -6.77 -2.49
N LEU A 31 0.04 -6.59 -3.61
CA LEU A 31 -0.59 -5.32 -3.97
C LEU A 31 -1.67 -4.90 -2.98
N SER A 32 -2.45 -5.84 -2.44
CA SER A 32 -3.46 -5.55 -1.41
C SER A 32 -2.83 -5.12 -0.09
N ARG A 33 -1.64 -5.63 0.25
CA ARG A 33 -0.91 -5.26 1.48
C ARG A 33 -0.14 -3.96 1.27
N VAL A 34 0.72 -3.92 0.27
CA VAL A 34 1.52 -2.74 -0.06
C VAL A 34 0.63 -1.55 -0.43
N GLY A 35 -0.50 -1.78 -1.11
CA GLY A 35 -1.46 -0.75 -1.46
C GLY A 35 -2.37 -0.31 -0.31
N ASP A 36 -2.27 -0.91 0.88
CA ASP A 36 -2.98 -0.40 2.05
C ASP A 36 -2.35 0.91 2.53
N LYS A 37 -3.22 1.88 2.88
CA LYS A 37 -2.82 3.24 3.28
C LYS A 37 -1.67 3.26 4.30
N TRP A 38 -1.68 2.36 5.28
CA TRP A 38 -0.74 2.40 6.38
C TRP A 38 0.62 1.82 5.98
N SER A 39 0.64 0.76 5.17
CA SER A 39 1.89 0.19 4.65
C SER A 39 2.71 1.22 3.89
N LEU A 40 2.08 1.97 2.99
CA LEU A 40 2.71 3.06 2.22
C LEU A 40 3.31 4.14 3.14
N LEU A 41 2.53 4.60 4.13
CA LEU A 41 2.96 5.67 5.05
C LEU A 41 4.09 5.22 5.97
N ILE A 42 4.09 3.94 6.40
CA ILE A 42 5.16 3.38 7.24
C ILE A 42 6.46 3.26 6.43
N VAL A 43 6.41 2.67 5.24
CA VAL A 43 7.60 2.51 4.39
C VAL A 43 8.18 3.86 4.01
N GLY A 44 7.34 4.82 3.62
CA GLY A 44 7.78 6.20 3.35
C GLY A 44 8.41 6.88 4.58
N SER A 45 7.85 6.68 5.78
CA SER A 45 8.40 7.24 7.03
C SER A 45 9.77 6.66 7.42
N LEU A 46 10.18 5.53 6.82
CA LEU A 46 11.45 4.86 7.08
C LEU A 46 12.54 5.19 6.04
N GLN A 47 12.24 6.08 5.08
CA GLN A 47 13.18 6.48 4.03
C GLN A 47 14.51 7.00 4.61
N ASP A 48 14.45 7.84 5.64
CA ASP A 48 15.61 8.49 6.25
C ASP A 48 16.33 7.61 7.29
N GLY A 49 15.93 6.35 7.44
CA GLY A 49 16.57 5.36 8.31
C GLY A 49 15.69 4.84 9.44
N PRO A 50 16.30 4.15 10.43
CA PRO A 50 15.57 3.44 11.47
C PRO A 50 14.77 4.38 12.38
N GLN A 51 13.55 3.97 12.75
CA GLN A 51 12.64 4.74 13.60
C GLN A 51 12.08 3.89 14.75
N ARG A 52 11.86 4.54 15.90
CA ARG A 52 11.14 3.94 17.03
C ARG A 52 9.63 3.90 16.74
N PHE A 53 8.93 2.94 17.35
CA PHE A 53 7.46 2.81 17.24
C PHE A 53 6.72 4.13 17.51
N THR A 54 7.09 4.83 18.58
CA THR A 54 6.42 6.07 18.99
C THR A 54 6.66 7.23 18.03
N VAL A 55 7.80 7.23 17.32
CA VAL A 55 8.08 8.23 16.28
C VAL A 55 7.24 7.94 15.06
N LEU A 56 7.19 6.68 14.60
CA LEU A 56 6.29 6.25 13.53
C LEU A 56 4.83 6.59 13.83
N GLN A 57 4.36 6.27 15.03
CA GLN A 57 2.98 6.55 15.44
C GLN A 57 2.64 8.05 15.45
N ARG A 58 3.63 8.90 15.78
CA ARG A 58 3.44 10.36 15.78
C ARG A 58 3.46 10.94 14.37
N ASN A 59 4.35 10.45 13.52
CA ASN A 59 4.52 10.96 12.16
C ASN A 59 3.34 10.57 11.26
N ILE A 60 2.73 9.42 11.52
CA ILE A 60 1.62 8.88 10.71
C ILE A 60 0.30 9.27 11.35
N ALA A 61 -0.22 10.44 10.97
CA ALA A 61 -1.46 10.96 11.51
C ALA A 61 -2.65 10.00 11.32
N GLY A 62 -3.39 9.74 12.40
CA GLY A 62 -4.59 8.91 12.40
C GLY A 62 -4.37 7.40 12.49
N ILE A 63 -3.11 6.92 12.50
CA ILE A 63 -2.86 5.49 12.74
C ILE A 63 -3.08 5.16 14.22
N SER A 64 -3.91 4.16 14.50
CA SER A 64 -4.03 3.65 15.86
C SER A 64 -2.81 2.81 16.23
N HIS A 65 -2.48 2.73 17.53
CA HIS A 65 -1.42 1.84 18.02
C HIS A 65 -1.63 0.41 17.51
N ARG A 66 -2.85 -0.12 17.67
CA ARG A 66 -3.20 -1.48 17.23
C ARG A 66 -2.92 -1.68 15.74
N MET A 67 -3.29 -0.71 14.91
CA MET A 67 -3.05 -0.77 13.47
C MET A 67 -1.56 -0.72 13.15
N LEU A 68 -0.80 0.20 13.75
CA LEU A 68 0.65 0.28 13.55
C LEU A 68 1.37 -1.03 13.91
N THR A 69 1.01 -1.66 15.03
CA THR A 69 1.56 -2.96 15.42
C THR A 69 1.19 -4.06 14.41
N HIS A 70 -0.05 -4.06 13.91
CA HIS A 70 -0.49 -5.04 12.93
C HIS A 70 0.27 -4.89 11.61
N THR A 71 0.37 -3.67 11.09
CA THR A 71 1.03 -3.37 9.82
C THR A 71 2.55 -3.62 9.91
N LEU A 72 3.23 -3.20 10.99
CA LEU A 72 4.66 -3.47 11.15
C LEU A 72 4.97 -4.98 11.17
N ARG A 73 4.13 -5.80 11.81
CA ARG A 73 4.29 -7.26 11.79
C ARG A 73 4.07 -7.86 10.40
N ALA A 74 3.13 -7.33 9.63
CA ALA A 74 2.90 -7.77 8.26
C ALA A 74 4.10 -7.40 7.36
N LEU A 75 4.57 -6.15 7.44
CA LEU A 75 5.74 -5.69 6.70
C LEU A 75 7.03 -6.44 7.09
N GLU A 76 7.18 -6.80 8.38
CA GLU A 76 8.28 -7.64 8.85
C GLU A 76 8.20 -9.06 8.28
N ARG A 77 7.01 -9.66 8.29
CA ARG A 77 6.77 -10.99 7.71
C ARG A 77 7.06 -11.01 6.21
N ASP A 78 6.70 -9.95 5.50
CA ASP A 78 6.89 -9.83 4.05
C ASP A 78 8.32 -9.38 3.69
N GLY A 79 9.19 -9.15 4.69
CA GLY A 79 10.59 -8.81 4.49
C GLY A 79 10.83 -7.37 4.02
N LEU A 80 9.83 -6.49 4.16
CA LEU A 80 9.90 -5.07 3.79
C LEU A 80 10.48 -4.20 4.92
N VAL A 81 10.30 -4.64 6.17
CA VAL A 81 10.78 -3.93 7.36
C VAL A 81 11.55 -4.90 8.26
N SER A 82 12.66 -4.48 8.81
CA SER A 82 13.38 -5.20 9.87
C SER A 82 13.05 -4.59 11.24
N ARG A 83 13.14 -5.40 12.29
CA ARG A 83 12.92 -4.99 13.68
C ARG A 83 14.14 -5.33 14.52
N THR A 84 14.78 -4.31 15.10
CA THR A 84 15.98 -4.49 15.93
C THR A 84 15.68 -4.11 17.38
N SER A 85 15.93 -5.05 18.30
CA SER A 85 15.84 -4.81 19.75
C SER A 85 17.22 -4.48 20.30
N TYR A 86 17.35 -3.36 21.01
CA TYR A 86 18.58 -2.94 21.68
C TYR A 86 18.48 -3.21 23.19
N PRO A 87 19.37 -4.04 23.76
CA PRO A 87 19.37 -4.37 25.19
C PRO A 87 20.06 -3.27 26.00
N GLU A 88 19.50 -2.07 25.97
CA GLU A 88 19.93 -0.90 26.75
C GLU A 88 18.88 -0.53 27.79
N ILE A 89 19.20 0.40 28.71
CA ILE A 89 18.25 0.91 29.71
C ILE A 89 17.96 2.39 29.38
N PRO A 90 16.71 2.75 29.07
CA PRO A 90 15.53 1.89 28.88
C PRO A 90 15.58 1.09 27.56
N PRO A 91 14.97 -0.10 27.48
CA PRO A 91 14.96 -0.92 26.26
C PRO A 91 14.43 -0.15 25.05
N ARG A 92 15.10 -0.31 23.91
CA ARG A 92 14.75 0.34 22.65
C ARG A 92 14.45 -0.69 21.57
N VAL A 93 13.45 -0.40 20.75
CA VAL A 93 13.15 -1.14 19.53
C VAL A 93 13.08 -0.14 18.39
N GLU A 94 13.76 -0.45 17.29
CA GLU A 94 13.71 0.31 16.06
C GLU A 94 13.26 -0.56 14.90
N TYR A 95 12.64 0.10 13.92
CA TYR A 95 12.18 -0.48 12.67
C TYR A 95 12.90 0.21 11.54
N GLU A 96 13.32 -0.54 10.52
CA GLU A 96 14.03 0.00 9.37
C GLU A 96 13.50 -0.63 8.08
N ALA A 97 13.44 0.12 6.99
CA ALA A 97 13.19 -0.47 5.68
C ALA A 97 14.36 -1.38 5.29
N THR A 98 14.06 -2.62 4.91
CA THR A 98 15.06 -3.53 4.31
C THR A 98 15.45 -3.03 2.92
N ASP A 99 16.46 -3.64 2.30
CA ASP A 99 16.80 -3.35 0.90
C ASP A 99 15.59 -3.54 -0.02
N LEU A 100 14.81 -4.62 0.19
CA LEU A 100 13.55 -4.84 -0.53
C LEU A 100 12.53 -3.73 -0.25
N GLY A 101 12.32 -3.37 1.03
CA GLY A 101 11.42 -2.27 1.40
C GLY A 101 11.82 -0.93 0.80
N ARG A 102 13.13 -0.67 0.64
CA ARG A 102 13.63 0.54 -0.02
C ARG A 102 13.30 0.57 -1.51
N THR A 103 13.28 -0.58 -2.20
CA THR A 103 12.82 -0.62 -3.61
C THR A 103 11.36 -0.24 -3.78
N LEU A 104 10.55 -0.38 -2.73
CA LEU A 104 9.15 -0.01 -2.75
C LEU A 104 8.93 1.51 -2.57
N ILE A 105 9.86 2.22 -1.93
CA ILE A 105 9.72 3.66 -1.66
C ILE A 105 9.45 4.46 -2.93
N GLU A 106 10.19 4.21 -4.02
CA GLU A 106 10.04 4.97 -5.27
C GLU A 106 8.62 4.79 -5.90
N PRO A 107 8.10 3.55 -6.11
CA PRO A 107 6.72 3.35 -6.54
C PRO A 107 5.68 4.04 -5.64
N VAL A 108 5.88 4.00 -4.32
CA VAL A 108 4.97 4.64 -3.36
C VAL A 108 4.99 6.16 -3.51
N LEU A 109 6.17 6.76 -3.59
CA LEU A 109 6.32 8.20 -3.80
C LEU A 109 5.68 8.62 -5.13
N GLY A 110 5.86 7.84 -6.20
CA GLY A 110 5.22 8.10 -7.48
C GLY A 110 3.69 8.14 -7.39
N LEU A 111 3.08 7.19 -6.67
CA LEU A 111 1.63 7.18 -6.44
C LEU A 111 1.16 8.35 -5.56
N VAL A 112 1.93 8.69 -4.53
CA VAL A 112 1.64 9.84 -3.65
C VAL A 112 1.70 11.15 -4.43
N THR A 113 2.74 11.33 -5.25
CA THR A 113 2.88 12.52 -6.12
C THR A 113 1.72 12.61 -7.09
N TRP A 114 1.38 11.53 -7.80
CA TRP A 114 0.23 11.51 -8.69
C TRP A 114 -1.08 11.89 -7.96
N ALA A 115 -1.31 11.33 -6.77
CA ALA A 115 -2.49 11.64 -5.98
C ALA A 115 -2.51 13.11 -5.53
N ALA A 116 -1.36 13.67 -5.17
CA ALA A 116 -1.22 15.07 -4.81
C ALA A 116 -1.42 16.00 -6.02
N ASP A 117 -0.98 15.61 -7.20
CA ASP A 117 -1.13 16.41 -8.43
C ASP A 117 -2.58 16.42 -8.93
N HIS A 118 -3.36 15.37 -8.65
CA HIS A 118 -4.73 15.18 -9.17
C HIS A 118 -5.85 15.23 -8.11
N HIS A 119 -5.55 15.61 -6.87
CA HIS A 119 -6.55 15.59 -5.80
C HIS A 119 -7.74 16.52 -6.06
N ASP A 120 -7.53 17.69 -6.67
CA ASP A 120 -8.59 18.64 -7.02
C ASP A 120 -9.53 18.08 -8.10
N ASP A 121 -8.98 17.43 -9.13
CA ASP A 121 -9.77 16.77 -10.19
C ASP A 121 -10.65 15.65 -9.60
N ILE A 122 -10.11 14.89 -8.66
CA ILE A 122 -10.83 13.83 -7.94
C ILE A 122 -11.94 14.43 -7.07
N LEU A 123 -11.68 15.55 -6.38
CA LEU A 123 -12.66 16.22 -5.55
C LEU A 123 -13.82 16.77 -6.39
N ALA A 124 -13.51 17.47 -7.49
CA ALA A 124 -14.52 17.97 -8.43
C ALA A 124 -15.38 16.84 -9.01
N SER A 125 -14.76 15.69 -9.31
CA SER A 125 -15.48 14.51 -9.79
C SER A 125 -16.44 13.92 -8.75
N ARG A 126 -16.09 13.98 -7.46
CA ARG A 126 -16.96 13.53 -6.35
C ARG A 126 -18.14 14.47 -6.16
N GLU A 127 -17.89 15.78 -6.08
CA GLU A 127 -18.95 16.79 -5.98
C GLU A 127 -19.96 16.66 -7.13
N ALA A 128 -19.46 16.55 -8.37
CA ALA A 128 -20.31 16.38 -9.54
C ALA A 128 -21.06 15.04 -9.60
N TYR A 129 -20.67 14.04 -8.81
CA TYR A 129 -21.41 12.78 -8.65
C TYR A 129 -22.49 12.95 -7.58
N ASP A 130 -22.12 13.48 -6.42
CA ASP A 130 -23.01 13.69 -5.27
C ASP A 130 -24.17 14.66 -5.63
N ASP A 131 -23.95 15.63 -6.52
CA ASP A 131 -24.97 16.56 -7.02
C ASP A 131 -25.98 15.90 -8.00
N ARG A 132 -25.75 14.66 -8.44
CA ARG A 132 -26.66 13.93 -9.36
C ARG A 132 -27.74 13.13 -8.64
N ASP A 133 -27.53 12.84 -7.36
CA ASP A 133 -28.45 12.08 -6.49
C ASP A 133 -29.35 13.02 -5.66
#